data_AF-A0A2B8A596-F1
#
_entry.id   AF-A0A2B8A596-F1
#
_cell.length_a   1.000
_cell.length_b   1.000
_cell.length_c   1.000
_cell.angle_alpha   90.00
_cell.angle_beta   90.00
_cell.angle_gamma   90.00
#
_symmetry.space_group_name_H-M   'P 1'
#
loop_
_entity.id
_entity.type
_entity.pdbx_description
1 polymer ?
#
loop_
_entity_poly.entity_id
_entity_poly.type
_entity_poly.pdbx_seq_one_letter_code
_entity_poly.pdbx_strand_id
1 'polypeptide(L)'
;DIIPELVTLWNQIKKNPEKVANEYKSRWDRLQSEGHGVYYEVRERFNKTKNEFDFLFLTRTCANGLIRYNHNGEFNNSMHKNRPGINPKSFKETILRWSYFIKEVEFRKCDYRQTLADANKNDFIFLDPPYGGTKDRYTKTEFNLE
;
A
#
# COMPACT_ATOMS: atom_id res chain seq x y z
N ASP A 1 -5.37 6.27 -8.60
CA ASP A 1 -4.62 6.79 -7.45
C ASP A 1 -3.25 7.29 -7.92
N ILE A 2 -2.67 8.26 -7.24
CA ILE A 2 -1.37 8.85 -7.57
C ILE A 2 -0.20 8.07 -6.98
N ILE A 3 -0.42 7.23 -5.96
CA ILE A 3 0.62 6.43 -5.29
C ILE A 3 0.96 5.20 -6.16
N PRO A 4 2.15 5.13 -6.77
CA PRO A 4 2.51 4.05 -7.70
C PRO A 4 2.52 2.66 -7.07
N GLU A 5 3.02 2.55 -5.83
CA GLU A 5 3.21 1.28 -5.13
C GLU A 5 1.87 0.69 -4.69
N LEU A 6 0.90 1.55 -4.36
CA LEU A 6 -0.48 1.16 -4.03
C LEU A 6 -1.18 0.56 -5.25
N VAL A 7 -1.10 1.24 -6.40
CA VAL A 7 -1.71 0.75 -7.65
C VAL A 7 -1.05 -0.54 -8.12
N THR A 8 0.28 -0.61 -8.05
CA THR A 8 1.04 -1.81 -8.41
C THR A 8 0.65 -2.98 -7.48
N LEU A 9 0.56 -2.74 -6.19
CA LEU A 9 0.14 -3.75 -5.21
C LEU A 9 -1.28 -4.28 -5.50
N TRP A 10 -2.25 -3.41 -5.77
CA TRP A 10 -3.61 -3.85 -6.12
C TRP A 10 -3.64 -4.69 -7.40
N ASN A 11 -2.84 -4.31 -8.40
CA ASN A 11 -2.68 -5.13 -9.61
C ASN A 11 -2.03 -6.49 -9.31
N GLN A 12 -1.07 -6.58 -8.38
CA GLN A 12 -0.51 -7.86 -7.94
C GLN A 12 -1.52 -8.71 -7.17
N ILE A 13 -2.33 -8.11 -6.29
CA ILE A 13 -3.41 -8.82 -5.57
C ILE A 13 -4.42 -9.38 -6.58
N LYS A 14 -4.76 -8.59 -7.60
CA LYS A 14 -5.66 -9.02 -8.68
C LYS A 14 -5.07 -10.18 -9.49
N LYS A 15 -3.82 -10.07 -9.96
CA LYS A 15 -3.23 -11.03 -10.92
C LYS A 15 -2.53 -12.22 -10.29
N ASN A 16 -1.85 -12.02 -9.15
CA ASN A 16 -0.96 -12.99 -8.52
C ASN A 16 -1.19 -13.08 -7.00
N PRO A 17 -2.44 -13.30 -6.52
CA PRO A 17 -2.76 -13.24 -5.08
C PRO A 17 -1.95 -14.23 -4.22
N GLU A 18 -1.69 -15.42 -4.74
CA GLU A 18 -0.86 -16.44 -4.07
C GLU A 18 0.57 -15.94 -3.86
N LYS A 19 1.16 -15.30 -4.87
CA LYS A 19 2.49 -14.69 -4.76
C LYS A 19 2.50 -13.59 -3.70
N VAL A 20 1.51 -12.69 -3.72
CA VAL A 20 1.40 -11.62 -2.72
C VAL A 20 1.33 -12.18 -1.30
N ALA A 21 0.51 -13.21 -1.08
CA ALA A 21 0.38 -13.85 0.23
C ALA A 21 1.69 -14.51 0.68
N ASN A 22 2.40 -15.18 -0.22
CA ASN A 22 3.68 -15.84 0.07
C ASN A 22 4.79 -14.82 0.36
N GLU A 23 4.87 -13.73 -0.40
CA GLU A 23 5.83 -12.65 -0.18
C GLU A 23 5.61 -11.96 1.18
N TYR A 24 4.35 -11.71 1.56
CA TYR A 24 4.01 -11.21 2.88
C TYR A 24 4.41 -12.20 3.97
N LYS A 25 4.04 -13.49 3.83
CA LYS A 25 4.37 -14.55 4.79
C LYS A 25 5.87 -14.65 5.01
N SER A 26 6.67 -14.67 3.95
CA SER A 26 8.13 -14.78 4.04
C SER A 26 8.73 -13.65 4.89
N ARG A 27 8.33 -12.39 4.66
CA ARG A 27 8.79 -11.25 5.47
C ARG A 27 8.29 -11.31 6.91
N TRP A 28 7.04 -11.73 7.09
CA TRP A 28 6.43 -11.87 8.41
C TRP A 28 7.13 -12.94 9.25
N ASP A 29 7.44 -14.10 8.66
CA ASP A 29 8.16 -15.19 9.31
C ASP A 29 9.57 -14.73 9.72
N ARG A 30 10.29 -14.06 8.81
CA ARG A 30 11.60 -13.45 9.11
C ARG A 30 11.52 -12.49 10.29
N LEU A 31 10.51 -11.62 10.32
CA LEU A 31 10.29 -10.70 11.46
C LEU A 31 10.10 -11.47 12.78
N GLN A 32 9.43 -12.62 12.77
CA GLN A 32 9.23 -13.42 13.98
C GLN A 32 10.51 -14.15 14.40
N SER A 33 11.31 -14.66 13.45
CA SER A 33 12.48 -15.48 13.75
C SER A 33 13.77 -14.68 13.99
N GLU A 34 13.95 -13.57 13.26
CA GLU A 34 15.17 -12.75 13.27
C GLU A 34 14.98 -11.45 14.08
N GLY A 35 13.74 -11.10 14.42
CA GLY A 35 13.39 -9.94 15.25
C GLY A 35 13.24 -8.63 14.48
N HIS A 36 13.13 -7.53 15.23
CA HIS A 36 12.70 -6.22 14.70
C HIS A 36 13.65 -5.61 13.66
N GLY A 37 14.89 -6.07 13.56
CA GLY A 37 15.86 -5.63 12.54
C GLY A 37 15.34 -5.82 11.12
N VAL A 38 14.58 -6.91 10.88
CA VAL A 38 13.98 -7.23 9.57
C VAL A 38 13.07 -6.11 9.09
N TYR A 39 12.31 -5.48 9.98
CA TYR A 39 11.44 -4.38 9.59
C TYR A 39 12.23 -3.23 8.97
N TYR A 40 13.37 -2.87 9.57
CA TYR A 40 14.20 -1.76 9.10
C TYR A 40 14.97 -2.13 7.83
N GLU A 41 15.41 -3.37 7.69
CA GLU A 41 15.98 -3.90 6.43
C GLU A 41 14.96 -3.79 5.28
N VAL A 42 13.74 -4.29 5.50
CA VAL A 42 12.66 -4.23 4.49
C VAL A 42 12.30 -2.77 4.19
N ARG A 43 12.29 -1.89 5.19
CA ARG A 43 12.06 -0.44 4.99
C ARG A 43 13.15 0.20 4.13
N GLU A 44 14.42 -0.11 4.38
CA GLU A 44 15.52 0.40 3.56
C GLU A 44 15.44 -0.13 2.12
N ARG A 45 15.16 -1.42 1.94
CA ARG A 45 14.96 -2.01 0.61
C ARG A 45 13.77 -1.36 -0.11
N PHE A 46 12.66 -1.14 0.58
CA PHE A 46 11.52 -0.42 0.02
C PHE A 46 11.90 0.99 -0.42
N ASN A 47 12.64 1.73 0.41
CA ASN A 47 13.05 3.09 0.07
C ASN A 47 13.92 3.17 -1.20
N LYS A 48 14.74 2.13 -1.45
CA LYS A 48 15.59 2.02 -2.64
C LYS A 48 14.84 1.51 -3.88
N THR A 49 13.93 0.55 -3.72
CA THR A 49 13.37 -0.23 -4.84
C THR A 49 11.90 0.07 -5.14
N LYS A 50 11.17 0.64 -4.17
CA LYS A 50 9.72 0.83 -4.21
C LYS A 50 8.94 -0.45 -4.47
N ASN A 51 9.49 -1.60 -4.04
CA ASN A 51 8.86 -2.90 -4.20
C ASN A 51 7.51 -2.98 -3.49
N GLU A 52 6.49 -3.42 -4.21
CA GLU A 52 5.10 -3.47 -3.75
C GLU A 52 4.84 -4.51 -2.65
N PHE A 53 5.65 -5.57 -2.60
CA PHE A 53 5.53 -6.58 -1.54
C PHE A 53 6.14 -6.08 -0.22
N ASP A 54 7.24 -5.32 -0.29
CA ASP A 54 7.78 -4.61 0.85
C ASP A 54 6.79 -3.56 1.36
N PHE A 55 6.16 -2.82 0.44
CA PHE A 55 5.11 -1.87 0.78
C PHE A 55 3.97 -2.54 1.57
N LEU A 56 3.42 -3.67 1.08
CA LEU A 56 2.38 -4.40 1.79
C LEU A 56 2.83 -4.79 3.21
N PHE A 57 4.02 -5.37 3.35
CA PHE A 57 4.55 -5.75 4.65
C PHE A 57 4.65 -4.54 5.60
N LEU A 58 5.21 -3.42 5.13
CA LEU A 58 5.37 -2.20 5.93
C LEU A 58 4.01 -1.62 6.35
N THR A 59 3.04 -1.55 5.46
CA THR A 59 1.69 -1.03 5.79
C THR A 59 0.99 -1.85 6.86
N ARG A 60 1.28 -3.15 6.97
CA ARG A 60 0.67 -4.05 7.97
C ARG A 60 1.45 -4.15 9.27
N THR A 61 2.67 -3.64 9.33
CA THR A 61 3.55 -3.76 10.51
C THR A 61 4.01 -2.42 11.09
N CYS A 62 3.81 -1.30 10.37
CA CYS A 62 4.14 0.02 10.88
C CYS A 62 3.18 0.51 11.98
N ALA A 63 3.66 1.44 12.80
CA ALA A 63 2.88 2.04 13.87
C ALA A 63 1.61 2.71 13.31
N ASN A 64 0.46 2.34 13.91
CA ASN A 64 -0.87 2.83 13.55
C ASN A 64 -1.30 2.62 12.08
N GLY A 65 -0.60 1.77 11.31
CA GLY A 65 -0.88 1.57 9.89
C GLY A 65 -0.68 2.82 9.02
N LEU A 66 0.02 3.84 9.55
CA LEU A 66 0.20 5.11 8.85
C LEU A 66 1.32 5.01 7.82
N ILE A 67 0.98 5.28 6.56
CA ILE A 67 1.95 5.45 5.50
C ILE A 67 2.43 6.90 5.59
N ARG A 68 3.75 7.10 5.76
CA ARG A 68 4.36 8.43 5.88
C ARG A 68 5.68 8.43 5.16
N TYR A 69 5.94 9.53 4.45
CA TYR A 69 7.18 9.75 3.71
C TYR A 69 7.86 11.02 4.21
N ASN A 70 9.20 11.02 4.25
CA ASN A 70 9.97 12.25 4.48
C ASN A 70 10.04 13.10 3.19
N HIS A 71 10.70 14.27 3.27
CA HIS A 71 10.91 15.15 2.12
C HIS A 71 11.64 14.49 0.95
N ASN A 72 12.50 13.49 1.22
CA ASN A 72 13.18 12.70 0.19
C ASN A 72 12.24 11.69 -0.49
N GLY A 73 11.03 11.44 0.04
CA GLY A 73 10.09 10.44 -0.47
C GLY A 73 10.37 9.04 0.07
N GLU A 74 11.06 8.95 1.20
CA GLU A 74 11.40 7.69 1.86
C GLU A 74 10.38 7.43 2.97
N PHE A 75 9.87 6.20 3.01
CA PHE A 75 9.02 5.73 4.08
C PHE A 75 9.78 5.82 5.40
N ASN A 76 9.22 6.57 6.36
CA ASN A 76 9.91 6.92 7.60
C ASN A 76 9.13 6.50 8.86
N ASN A 77 8.03 5.76 8.73
CA ASN A 77 7.32 5.28 9.90
C ASN A 77 8.13 4.19 10.64
N SER A 78 7.90 4.07 11.95
CA SER A 78 8.52 3.05 12.79
C SER A 78 7.66 1.79 12.82
N MET A 79 8.27 0.67 13.20
CA MET A 79 7.53 -0.57 13.46
C MET A 79 6.56 -0.37 14.63
N HIS A 80 5.42 -1.07 14.58
CA HIS A 80 4.55 -1.20 15.73
C HIS A 80 5.21 -2.07 16.81
N LYS A 81 5.40 -1.54 18.03
CA LYS A 81 6.16 -2.23 19.09
C LYS A 81 5.57 -3.58 19.51
N ASN A 82 4.24 -3.69 19.57
CA ASN A 82 3.55 -4.83 20.19
C ASN A 82 2.67 -5.65 19.23
N ARG A 83 2.76 -5.40 17.92
CA ARG A 83 1.93 -6.08 16.92
C ARG A 83 2.81 -6.49 15.74
N PRO A 84 3.07 -7.79 15.55
CA PRO A 84 3.93 -8.27 14.47
C PRO A 84 3.30 -8.19 13.07
N GLY A 85 2.11 -7.58 12.94
CA GLY A 85 1.29 -7.59 11.73
C GLY A 85 0.15 -8.60 11.79
N ILE A 86 -0.47 -8.86 10.64
CA ILE A 86 -1.59 -9.80 10.51
C ILE A 86 -1.03 -11.22 10.36
N ASN A 87 -1.63 -12.21 11.03
CA ASN A 87 -1.26 -13.61 10.85
C ASN A 87 -1.33 -14.01 9.36
N PRO A 88 -0.26 -14.62 8.78
CA PRO A 88 -0.22 -14.91 7.34
C PRO A 88 -1.31 -15.86 6.84
N LYS A 89 -1.79 -16.80 7.67
CA LYS A 89 -2.84 -17.75 7.28
C LYS A 89 -4.16 -17.01 7.02
N SER A 90 -4.63 -16.23 8.00
CA SER A 90 -5.85 -15.42 7.86
C SER A 90 -5.69 -14.33 6.79
N PHE A 91 -4.48 -13.78 6.64
CA PHE A 91 -4.26 -12.73 5.65
C PHE A 91 -4.26 -13.27 4.22
N LYS A 92 -3.74 -14.48 3.99
CA LYS A 92 -3.84 -15.17 2.71
C LYS A 92 -5.29 -15.34 2.27
N GLU A 93 -6.16 -15.82 3.17
CA GLU A 93 -7.59 -15.96 2.89
C GLU A 93 -8.22 -14.60 2.51
N THR A 94 -7.82 -13.53 3.20
CA THR A 94 -8.28 -12.17 2.88
C THR A 94 -7.82 -11.70 1.50
N ILE A 95 -6.54 -11.91 1.15
CA ILE A 95 -5.97 -11.54 -0.15
C ILE A 95 -6.68 -12.28 -1.29
N LEU A 96 -6.95 -13.58 -1.12
CA LEU A 96 -7.67 -14.39 -2.10
C LEU A 96 -9.11 -13.88 -2.30
N ARG A 97 -9.79 -13.52 -1.20
CA ARG A 97 -11.13 -12.89 -1.28
C ARG A 97 -11.08 -11.54 -2.00
N TRP A 98 -10.10 -10.69 -1.70
CA TRP A 98 -9.94 -9.42 -2.42
C TRP A 98 -9.75 -9.65 -3.91
N SER A 99 -8.85 -10.55 -4.30
CA SER A 99 -8.60 -10.90 -5.70
C SER A 99 -9.87 -11.31 -6.44
N TYR A 100 -10.71 -12.14 -5.80
CA TYR A 100 -12.01 -12.55 -6.35
C TYR A 100 -12.95 -11.34 -6.61
N PHE A 101 -13.06 -10.42 -5.65
CA PHE A 101 -13.97 -9.27 -5.77
C PHE A 101 -13.47 -8.21 -6.75
N ILE A 102 -12.16 -8.01 -6.87
CA ILE A 102 -11.57 -6.95 -7.70
C ILE A 102 -11.21 -7.42 -9.12
N LYS A 103 -11.60 -8.64 -9.51
CA LYS A 103 -11.22 -9.24 -10.80
C LYS A 103 -11.60 -8.39 -12.03
N GLU A 104 -12.71 -7.66 -11.97
CA GLU A 104 -13.16 -6.77 -13.05
C GLU A 104 -12.75 -5.30 -12.81
N VAL A 105 -12.08 -4.99 -11.70
CA VAL A 105 -11.69 -3.60 -11.36
C VAL A 105 -10.41 -3.21 -12.10
N GLU A 106 -10.41 -2.04 -12.74
CA GLU A 106 -9.22 -1.43 -13.30
C GLU A 106 -8.55 -0.50 -12.29
N PHE A 107 -7.27 -0.76 -11.97
CA PHE A 107 -6.48 0.09 -11.09
C PHE A 107 -5.47 0.89 -11.91
N ARG A 108 -5.61 2.22 -11.89
CA ARG A 108 -4.76 3.15 -12.65
C ARG A 108 -3.92 4.06 -11.76
N LYS A 109 -2.66 4.23 -12.16
CA LYS A 109 -1.73 5.21 -11.56
C LYS A 109 -1.85 6.52 -12.32
N CYS A 110 -2.68 7.42 -11.84
CA CYS A 110 -2.94 8.70 -12.49
C CYS A 110 -3.55 9.70 -11.51
N ASP A 111 -3.42 10.97 -11.86
CA ASP A 111 -4.13 12.07 -11.21
C ASP A 111 -5.63 11.91 -11.43
N TYR A 112 -6.44 12.31 -10.44
CA TYR A 112 -7.89 12.16 -10.51
C TYR A 112 -8.49 12.91 -11.71
N ARG A 113 -7.90 14.02 -12.14
CA ARG A 113 -8.35 14.77 -13.33
C ARG A 113 -8.31 13.92 -14.59
N GLN A 114 -7.34 13.00 -14.69
CA GLN A 114 -7.26 12.06 -15.82
C GLN A 114 -8.38 11.01 -15.75
N THR A 115 -8.68 10.49 -14.55
CA THR A 115 -9.80 9.53 -14.41
C THR A 115 -11.17 10.18 -14.68
N LEU A 116 -11.33 11.46 -14.35
CA LEU A 116 -12.56 12.20 -14.62
C LEU A 116 -12.76 12.48 -16.11
N ALA A 117 -11.67 12.65 -16.87
CA ALA A 117 -11.74 12.89 -18.31
C ALA A 117 -12.31 11.68 -19.09
N ASP A 118 -12.18 10.48 -18.54
CA ASP A 118 -12.67 9.24 -19.17
C ASP A 118 -14.14 8.94 -18.84
N ALA A 119 -14.75 9.68 -17.92
CA ALA A 119 -16.10 9.42 -17.43
C ALA A 119 -17.18 9.87 -18.43
N ASN A 120 -18.23 9.06 -18.56
CA ASN A 120 -19.37 9.28 -19.45
C ASN A 120 -20.65 9.59 -18.66
N LYS A 121 -21.69 10.04 -19.36
CA LYS A 121 -22.99 10.44 -18.77
C LYS A 121 -23.70 9.39 -17.91
N ASN A 122 -23.32 8.12 -18.02
CA ASN A 122 -23.93 7.00 -17.29
C ASN A 122 -23.06 6.51 -16.12
N ASP A 123 -21.90 7.11 -15.90
CA ASP A 123 -20.99 6.71 -14.84
C ASP A 123 -21.35 7.39 -13.51
N PHE A 124 -21.18 6.67 -12.41
CA PHE A 124 -21.22 7.23 -11.07
C PHE A 124 -19.80 7.44 -10.56
N ILE A 125 -19.48 8.65 -10.13
CA ILE A 125 -18.15 9.03 -9.68
C ILE A 125 -18.17 9.29 -8.18
N PHE A 126 -17.32 8.58 -7.44
CA PHE A 126 -17.06 8.83 -6.03
C PHE A 126 -15.64 9.39 -5.86
N LEU A 127 -15.52 10.55 -5.23
CA LEU A 127 -14.24 11.22 -4.94
C LEU A 127 -14.09 11.37 -3.42
N ASP A 128 -13.03 10.79 -2.88
CA ASP A 128 -12.61 10.95 -1.48
C ASP A 128 -11.19 11.51 -1.43
N PRO A 129 -11.03 12.82 -1.74
CA PRO A 129 -9.71 13.44 -1.76
C PRO A 129 -9.13 13.59 -0.34
N PRO A 130 -7.81 13.82 -0.20
CA PRO A 130 -7.23 14.24 1.07
C PRO A 130 -7.97 15.44 1.65
N TYR A 131 -8.36 15.35 2.92
CA TYR A 131 -9.03 16.47 3.60
C TYR A 131 -8.11 17.70 3.69
N GLY A 132 -8.69 18.88 3.51
CA GLY A 132 -7.96 20.15 3.58
C GLY A 132 -7.13 20.27 4.87
N GLY A 133 -5.87 20.74 4.73
CA GLY A 133 -4.92 20.88 5.84
C GLY A 133 -4.16 19.60 6.22
N THR A 134 -4.36 18.47 5.54
CA THR A 134 -3.53 17.28 5.74
C THR A 134 -2.21 17.37 4.97
N LYS A 135 -1.15 17.81 5.67
CA LYS A 135 0.23 17.81 5.14
C LYS A 135 0.94 16.48 5.39
N ASP A 136 1.80 16.08 4.46
CA ASP A 136 2.80 14.99 4.58
C ASP A 136 2.29 13.55 4.81
N ARG A 137 0.99 13.27 4.64
CA ARG A 137 0.44 11.92 4.85
C ARG A 137 0.43 11.06 3.60
N TYR A 138 0.00 11.60 2.46
CA TYR A 138 -0.29 10.80 1.26
C TYR A 138 0.68 11.09 0.12
N THR A 139 1.12 12.34 -0.02
CA THR A 139 2.03 12.81 -1.09
C THR A 139 2.98 13.90 -0.61
N LYS A 140 4.08 14.09 -1.35
CA LYS A 140 5.01 15.22 -1.16
C LYS A 140 4.35 16.57 -1.41
N THR A 141 3.44 16.61 -2.37
CA THR A 141 2.73 17.82 -2.76
C THR A 141 1.47 17.94 -1.93
N GLU A 142 1.22 19.15 -1.42
CA GLU A 142 -0.05 19.49 -0.78
C GLU A 142 -1.18 19.28 -1.79
N PHE A 143 -2.23 18.58 -1.35
CA PHE A 143 -3.40 18.40 -2.19
C PHE A 143 -4.14 19.74 -2.27
N ASN A 144 -4.16 20.33 -3.47
CA ASN A 144 -4.96 21.51 -3.78
C ASN A 144 -6.09 21.14 -4.75
N LEU A 145 -7.31 21.56 -4.41
CA LEU A 145 -8.51 21.40 -5.23
C LEU A 145 -8.59 22.44 -6.35
N GLU A 146 -7.87 23.55 -6.22
CA GLU A 146 -7.75 24.60 -7.25
C GLU A 146 -6.91 24.15 -8.45
#